data_AF-A0A8C5PI86-F1
#
_entry.id   AF-A0A8C5PI86-F1
#
_cell.length_a   1.000
_cell.length_b   1.000
_cell.length_c   1.000
_cell.angle_alpha   90.00
_cell.angle_beta   90.00
_cell.angle_gamma   90.00
#
_symmetry.space_group_name_H-M   'P 1'
#
loop_
_entity.id
_entity.type
_entity.pdbx_description
1 polymer ?
#
loop_
_entity_poly.entity_id
_entity_poly.type
_entity_poly.pdbx_seq_one_letter_code
_entity_poly.pdbx_strand_id
1 'polypeptide(L)'
;MHIVADMADTAPTGPPQGGAVQFMMTNKLDTAMWLSRWFTVYCSALFILPILGLHEAASFYQRALLANALTSALRLHQRLPHFQLSRAFLAQALLEDSCHYLLYSLIFVNSYPVTMSIFPVLLFSLLHASTYTKKILDAKGANSMPFVRGLLNRLNENQQNILKFIACNEIFLMPATVFMLLSGQGSLLQPFIYYRFLTLRYSSRRNPYCRTLFTELRIILEHIVMKPACPEFVRRLCMSSIAFVSRLAPTVA
;
A
#
# COMPACT_ATOMS: atom_id res chain seq x y z
N MET A 1 11.83 -6.59 8.96
CA MET A 1 11.73 -6.26 10.40
C MET A 1 10.52 -5.37 10.74
N HIS A 2 10.12 -4.39 9.92
CA HIS A 2 9.03 -3.47 10.25
C HIS A 2 7.59 -4.02 10.16
N ILE A 3 7.30 -5.06 9.37
CA ILE A 3 5.99 -5.78 9.43
C ILE A 3 5.99 -6.81 10.58
N VAL A 4 7.17 -7.25 11.03
CA VAL A 4 7.31 -8.20 12.15
C VAL A 4 6.94 -7.52 13.47
N ALA A 5 7.29 -6.24 13.65
CA ALA A 5 6.92 -5.47 14.85
C ALA A 5 5.40 -5.25 14.98
N ASP A 6 4.72 -5.06 13.85
CA ASP A 6 3.27 -4.87 13.79
C ASP A 6 2.46 -6.17 14.00
N MET A 7 3.16 -7.30 14.16
CA MET A 7 2.63 -8.65 14.44
C MET A 7 3.01 -9.15 15.83
N ALA A 8 3.68 -8.33 16.65
CA ALA A 8 4.15 -8.74 17.98
C ALA A 8 3.06 -8.71 19.07
N ASP A 9 1.97 -7.96 18.89
CA ASP A 9 0.96 -7.77 19.95
C ASP A 9 -0.19 -8.80 19.97
N THR A 10 -0.15 -9.82 19.11
CA THR A 10 -1.05 -10.98 19.20
C THR A 10 -0.32 -12.27 18.83
N ALA A 11 0.75 -12.59 19.56
CA ALA A 11 1.28 -13.95 19.57
C ALA A 11 0.50 -14.79 20.60
N PRO A 12 -0.39 -15.72 20.19
CA PRO A 12 -0.67 -16.85 21.05
C PRO A 12 0.61 -17.66 21.17
N THR A 13 0.97 -17.91 22.43
CA THR A 13 2.08 -18.74 22.88
C THR A 13 1.94 -20.16 22.33
N GLY A 14 2.99 -20.65 21.66
CA GLY A 14 3.18 -22.06 21.32
C GLY A 14 2.70 -22.51 19.92
N PRO A 15 3.31 -23.56 19.35
CA PRO A 15 2.84 -24.15 18.10
C PRO A 15 1.39 -24.63 18.28
N PRO A 16 0.46 -24.34 17.36
CA PRO A 16 -0.93 -24.74 17.51
C PRO A 16 -1.03 -26.27 17.45
N GLN A 17 -1.34 -26.91 18.57
CA GLN A 17 -1.51 -28.38 18.66
C GLN A 17 -2.76 -28.91 17.91
N GLY A 18 -3.48 -28.07 17.16
CA GLY A 18 -4.76 -28.41 16.50
C GLY A 18 -4.76 -28.37 14.96
N GLY A 19 -3.61 -28.20 14.30
CA GLY A 19 -3.55 -28.10 12.84
C GLY A 19 -4.10 -26.78 12.27
N ALA A 20 -3.95 -26.59 10.96
CA ALA A 20 -4.20 -25.28 10.31
C ALA A 20 -5.66 -24.79 10.37
N VAL A 21 -6.64 -25.70 10.32
CA VAL A 21 -8.06 -25.32 10.41
C VAL A 21 -8.38 -24.77 11.79
N GLN A 22 -7.86 -25.40 12.85
CA GLN A 22 -8.03 -24.92 14.21
C GLN A 22 -7.36 -23.56 14.41
N PHE A 23 -6.14 -23.39 13.88
CA PHE A 23 -5.44 -22.10 13.90
C PHE A 23 -6.26 -20.97 13.25
N MET A 24 -6.90 -21.24 12.12
CA MET A 24 -7.78 -20.28 11.44
C MET A 24 -9.04 -19.97 12.26
N MET A 25 -9.66 -21.00 12.87
CA MET A 25 -10.85 -20.84 13.71
C MET A 25 -10.57 -20.05 15.00
N THR A 26 -9.36 -20.14 15.55
CA THR A 26 -8.91 -19.31 16.68
C THR A 26 -8.70 -17.86 16.26
N ASN A 27 -8.16 -17.62 15.06
CA ASN A 27 -7.82 -16.29 14.56
C ASN A 27 -8.83 -15.80 13.50
N LYS A 28 -10.11 -15.69 13.87
CA LYS A 28 -11.21 -15.40 12.94
C LYS A 28 -11.03 -14.09 12.17
N LEU A 29 -10.63 -13.02 12.86
CA LEU A 29 -10.42 -11.71 12.23
C LEU A 29 -9.23 -11.71 11.26
N ASP A 30 -8.12 -12.35 11.64
CA ASP A 30 -6.95 -12.44 10.77
C ASP A 30 -7.21 -13.32 9.55
N THR A 31 -7.98 -14.39 9.74
CA THR A 31 -8.47 -15.25 8.65
C THR A 31 -9.38 -14.48 7.71
N ALA A 32 -10.30 -13.67 8.24
CA ALA A 32 -11.19 -12.83 7.42
C ALA A 32 -10.41 -11.81 6.59
N MET A 33 -9.44 -11.12 7.19
CA MET A 33 -8.54 -10.22 6.45
C MET A 33 -7.69 -10.97 5.42
N TRP A 34 -7.22 -12.17 5.73
CA TRP A 34 -6.46 -13.00 4.78
C TRP A 34 -7.29 -13.39 3.56
N LEU A 35 -8.52 -13.83 3.75
CA LEU A 35 -9.46 -14.13 2.67
C LEU A 35 -9.76 -12.87 1.84
N SER A 36 -10.04 -11.74 2.50
CA SER A 36 -10.30 -10.47 1.83
C SER A 36 -9.10 -10.02 0.99
N ARG A 37 -7.85 -10.20 1.47
CA ARG A 37 -6.64 -9.89 0.69
C ARG A 37 -6.47 -10.77 -0.52
N TRP A 38 -6.73 -12.08 -0.43
CA TRP A 38 -6.70 -12.97 -1.60
C TRP A 38 -7.77 -12.60 -2.62
N PHE A 39 -8.95 -12.20 -2.16
CA PHE A 39 -9.99 -11.66 -3.01
C PHE A 39 -9.55 -10.35 -3.70
N THR A 40 -8.89 -9.44 -2.99
CA THR A 40 -8.28 -8.23 -3.58
C THR A 40 -7.25 -8.58 -4.65
N VAL A 41 -6.36 -9.55 -4.40
CA VAL A 41 -5.37 -10.01 -5.39
C VAL A 41 -6.06 -10.57 -6.63
N TYR A 42 -7.08 -11.39 -6.44
CA TYR A 42 -7.87 -11.97 -7.54
C TYR A 42 -8.55 -10.89 -8.39
N CYS A 43 -9.27 -9.95 -7.78
CA CYS A 43 -9.91 -8.86 -8.51
C CYS A 43 -8.88 -7.95 -9.21
N SER A 44 -7.76 -7.66 -8.55
CA SER A 44 -6.69 -6.85 -9.14
C SER A 44 -6.07 -7.53 -10.37
N ALA A 45 -5.87 -8.85 -10.32
CA ALA A 45 -5.34 -9.62 -11.45
C ALA A 45 -6.29 -9.60 -12.65
N LEU A 46 -7.60 -9.78 -12.42
CA LEU A 46 -8.61 -9.73 -13.48
C LEU A 46 -8.81 -8.33 -14.08
N PHE A 47 -8.55 -7.29 -13.32
CA PHE A 47 -8.53 -5.93 -13.86
C PHE A 47 -7.29 -5.67 -14.73
N ILE A 48 -6.09 -6.08 -14.28
CA ILE A 48 -4.84 -5.88 -15.02
C ILE A 48 -4.79 -6.73 -16.29
N LEU A 49 -5.30 -7.97 -16.21
CA LEU A 49 -5.41 -8.90 -17.33
C LEU A 49 -6.90 -9.10 -17.65
N PRO A 50 -7.51 -8.24 -18.49
CA PRO A 50 -8.94 -8.28 -18.78
C PRO A 50 -9.30 -9.42 -19.74
N ILE A 51 -9.05 -10.67 -19.31
CA ILE A 51 -9.39 -11.90 -20.06
C ILE A 51 -10.91 -12.00 -20.29
N LEU A 52 -11.70 -11.40 -19.38
CA LEU A 52 -13.17 -11.39 -19.39
C LEU A 52 -13.79 -10.18 -20.10
N GLY A 53 -12.97 -9.29 -20.68
CA GLY A 53 -13.42 -8.08 -21.39
C GLY A 53 -13.26 -6.78 -20.58
N LEU A 54 -13.20 -5.65 -21.30
CA LEU A 54 -12.90 -4.33 -20.73
C LEU A 54 -14.01 -3.78 -19.81
N HIS A 55 -15.27 -4.10 -20.09
CA HIS A 55 -16.40 -3.64 -19.27
C HIS A 55 -16.37 -4.30 -17.88
N GLU A 56 -16.11 -5.61 -17.82
CA GLU A 56 -15.99 -6.36 -16.58
C GLU A 56 -14.76 -5.93 -15.76
N ALA A 57 -13.67 -5.52 -16.44
CA ALA A 57 -12.47 -5.03 -15.78
C ALA A 57 -12.75 -3.84 -14.84
N ALA A 58 -13.63 -2.90 -15.24
CA ALA A 58 -14.02 -1.77 -14.40
C ALA A 58 -14.75 -2.20 -13.11
N SER A 59 -15.58 -3.25 -13.19
CA SER A 59 -16.22 -3.86 -12.02
C SER A 59 -15.18 -4.48 -11.08
N PHE A 60 -14.20 -5.21 -11.62
CA PHE A 60 -13.11 -5.79 -10.83
C PHE A 60 -12.20 -4.74 -10.18
N TYR A 61 -11.98 -3.59 -10.82
CA TYR A 61 -11.28 -2.45 -10.24
C TYR A 61 -11.98 -1.95 -8.96
N GLN A 62 -13.29 -1.68 -9.04
CA GLN A 62 -14.05 -1.23 -7.87
C GLN A 62 -14.07 -2.28 -6.76
N ARG A 63 -14.26 -3.55 -7.11
CA ARG A 63 -14.26 -4.66 -6.14
C ARG A 63 -12.91 -4.82 -5.45
N ALA A 64 -11.79 -4.66 -6.16
CA ALA A 64 -10.46 -4.69 -5.57
C ALA A 64 -10.26 -3.56 -4.56
N LEU A 65 -10.67 -2.34 -4.90
CA LEU A 65 -10.58 -1.18 -4.00
C LEU A 65 -11.49 -1.34 -2.77
N LEU A 66 -12.72 -1.80 -2.95
CA LEU A 66 -13.64 -2.04 -1.84
C LEU A 66 -13.16 -3.16 -0.91
N ALA A 67 -12.61 -4.24 -1.46
CA ALA A 67 -12.02 -5.32 -0.67
C ALA A 67 -10.79 -4.85 0.13
N ASN A 68 -9.96 -4.00 -0.47
CA ASN A 68 -8.85 -3.37 0.23
C ASN A 68 -9.33 -2.39 1.31
N ALA A 69 -10.37 -1.59 1.03
CA ALA A 69 -10.99 -0.71 2.01
C ALA A 69 -11.51 -1.50 3.22
N LEU A 70 -12.20 -2.62 2.97
CA LEU A 70 -12.70 -3.52 4.01
C LEU A 70 -11.56 -4.11 4.85
N THR A 71 -10.52 -4.65 4.21
CA THR A 71 -9.32 -5.16 4.91
C THR A 71 -8.69 -4.08 5.78
N SER A 72 -8.59 -2.86 5.25
CA SER A 72 -8.00 -1.71 5.94
C SER A 72 -8.85 -1.26 7.12
N ALA A 73 -10.18 -1.24 6.98
CA ALA A 73 -11.11 -0.92 8.06
C ALA A 73 -11.06 -1.97 9.20
N LEU A 74 -11.03 -3.26 8.85
CA LEU A 74 -10.89 -4.35 9.84
C LEU A 74 -9.57 -4.24 10.61
N ARG A 75 -8.47 -3.96 9.90
CA ARG A 75 -7.15 -3.77 10.53
C ARG A 75 -7.11 -2.52 11.42
N LEU A 76 -7.81 -1.46 11.02
CA LEU A 76 -7.93 -0.24 11.84
C LEU A 76 -8.72 -0.53 13.12
N HIS A 77 -9.82 -1.29 13.02
CA HIS A 77 -10.63 -1.71 14.16
C HIS A 77 -9.85 -2.59 15.15
N GLN A 78 -8.93 -3.45 14.67
CA GLN A 78 -8.08 -4.25 15.56
C GLN A 78 -7.01 -3.41 16.29
N ARG A 79 -6.59 -2.28 15.73
CA ARG A 79 -5.44 -1.50 16.22
C ARG A 79 -5.82 -0.34 17.11
N LEU A 80 -6.98 0.24 16.88
CA LEU A 80 -7.47 1.33 17.71
C LEU A 80 -8.25 0.75 18.89
N PRO A 81 -8.06 1.30 20.10
CA PRO A 81 -8.93 0.97 21.23
C PRO A 81 -10.38 1.38 20.92
N HIS A 82 -11.33 0.96 21.78
CA HIS A 82 -12.76 1.26 21.67
C HIS A 82 -13.04 2.60 20.98
N PHE A 83 -13.91 2.60 19.97
CA PHE A 83 -14.21 3.77 19.15
C PHE A 83 -14.60 4.95 20.02
N GLN A 84 -13.78 6.01 19.97
CA GLN A 84 -14.05 7.27 20.64
C GLN A 84 -13.88 8.38 19.61
N LEU A 85 -14.93 9.14 19.34
CA LEU A 85 -14.86 10.28 18.43
C LEU A 85 -14.14 11.46 19.11
N SER A 86 -12.82 11.37 19.26
CA SER A 86 -11.97 12.40 19.86
C SER A 86 -10.88 12.83 18.88
N ARG A 87 -10.37 14.07 19.04
CA ARG A 87 -9.22 14.54 18.25
C ARG A 87 -7.99 13.64 18.42
N ALA A 88 -7.78 13.11 19.61
CA ALA A 88 -6.69 12.19 19.91
C ALA A 88 -6.85 10.85 19.16
N PHE A 89 -8.05 10.29 19.16
CA PHE A 89 -8.36 9.06 18.40
C PHE A 89 -8.17 9.26 16.90
N LEU A 90 -8.66 10.37 16.34
CA LEU A 90 -8.50 10.67 14.92
C LEU A 90 -7.02 10.89 14.55
N ALA A 91 -6.27 11.61 15.38
CA ALA A 91 -4.84 11.80 15.18
C ALA A 91 -4.08 10.47 15.20
N GLN A 92 -4.43 9.56 16.12
CA GLN A 92 -3.85 8.21 16.17
C GLN A 92 -4.25 7.37 14.95
N ALA A 93 -5.52 7.41 14.55
CA ALA A 93 -6.01 6.72 13.35
C ALA A 93 -5.29 7.20 12.08
N LEU A 94 -5.08 8.51 11.93
CA LEU A 94 -4.35 9.10 10.80
C LEU A 94 -2.85 8.81 10.79
N LEU A 95 -2.28 8.21 11.84
CA LEU A 95 -0.91 7.71 11.82
C LEU A 95 -0.83 6.25 11.35
N GLU A 96 -1.96 5.55 11.29
CA GLU A 96 -2.03 4.15 10.87
C GLU A 96 -2.00 4.01 9.35
N ASP A 97 -1.15 3.11 8.84
CA ASP A 97 -1.10 2.79 7.41
C ASP A 97 -2.42 2.22 6.89
N SER A 98 -3.18 1.53 7.73
CA SER A 98 -4.52 1.04 7.40
C SER A 98 -5.49 2.20 7.13
N CYS A 99 -5.39 3.31 7.87
CA CYS A 99 -6.22 4.48 7.60
C CYS A 99 -5.85 5.13 6.26
N HIS A 100 -4.56 5.24 5.96
CA HIS A 100 -4.10 5.74 4.67
C HIS A 100 -4.65 4.92 3.50
N TYR A 101 -4.56 3.60 3.57
CA TYR A 101 -5.06 2.70 2.52
C TYR A 101 -6.59 2.64 2.42
N LEU A 102 -7.30 2.90 3.53
CA LEU A 102 -8.73 3.11 3.51
C LEU A 102 -9.08 4.38 2.73
N LEU A 103 -8.46 5.52 3.06
CA LEU A 103 -8.65 6.79 2.35
C LEU A 103 -8.27 6.66 0.88
N TYR A 104 -7.14 6.00 0.57
CA TYR A 104 -6.71 5.71 -0.78
C TYR A 104 -7.79 5.01 -1.60
N SER A 105 -8.39 3.95 -1.04
CA SER A 105 -9.44 3.19 -1.71
C SER A 105 -10.69 4.03 -1.95
N LEU A 106 -11.06 4.90 -0.99
CA LEU A 106 -12.20 5.81 -1.12
C LEU A 106 -11.98 6.91 -2.15
N ILE A 107 -10.74 7.38 -2.34
CA ILE A 107 -10.41 8.36 -3.38
C ILE A 107 -10.68 7.77 -4.77
N PHE A 108 -10.28 6.51 -4.98
CA PHE A 108 -10.22 5.92 -6.31
C PHE A 108 -11.42 5.06 -6.70
N VAL A 109 -12.26 4.64 -5.76
CA VAL A 109 -13.39 3.71 -6.02
C VAL A 109 -14.42 4.28 -7.00
N ASN A 110 -14.68 5.58 -6.94
CA ASN A 110 -15.63 6.28 -7.81
C ASN A 110 -14.95 7.09 -8.92
N SER A 111 -13.61 7.05 -8.99
CA SER A 111 -12.85 7.73 -10.03
C SER A 111 -12.75 6.87 -11.28
N TYR A 112 -12.38 7.51 -12.40
CA TYR A 112 -12.03 6.79 -13.63
C TYR A 112 -10.94 5.74 -13.33
N PRO A 113 -11.03 4.50 -13.86
CA PRO A 113 -10.08 3.44 -13.54
C PRO A 113 -8.65 3.80 -13.95
N VAL A 114 -7.72 3.70 -13.00
CA VAL A 114 -6.29 3.96 -13.23
C VAL A 114 -5.50 2.71 -12.90
N THR A 115 -4.83 2.10 -13.88
CA THR A 115 -4.04 0.89 -13.63
C THR A 115 -2.94 1.11 -12.58
N MET A 116 -2.32 2.28 -12.60
CA MET A 116 -1.30 2.66 -11.63
C MET A 116 -1.82 2.60 -10.18
N SER A 117 -3.10 2.91 -9.92
CA SER A 117 -3.63 2.94 -8.55
C SER A 117 -3.87 1.55 -7.94
N ILE A 118 -3.96 0.50 -8.78
CA ILE A 118 -4.16 -0.87 -8.31
C ILE A 118 -2.85 -1.51 -7.83
N PHE A 119 -1.69 -1.10 -8.34
CA PHE A 119 -0.42 -1.71 -7.95
C PHE A 119 -0.13 -1.65 -6.44
N PRO A 120 -0.29 -0.50 -5.75
CA PRO A 120 -0.12 -0.43 -4.29
C PRO A 120 -1.04 -1.41 -3.56
N VAL A 121 -2.32 -1.44 -3.96
CA VAL A 121 -3.35 -2.28 -3.36
C VAL A 121 -3.08 -3.78 -3.55
N LEU A 122 -2.70 -4.17 -4.77
CA LEU A 122 -2.33 -5.53 -5.13
C LEU A 122 -1.10 -5.98 -4.34
N LEU A 123 -0.03 -5.20 -4.36
CA LEU A 123 1.25 -5.60 -3.77
C LEU A 123 1.19 -5.63 -2.24
N PHE A 124 0.51 -4.67 -1.60
CA PHE A 124 0.27 -4.75 -0.15
C PHE A 124 -0.59 -5.96 0.22
N SER A 125 -1.66 -6.22 -0.52
CA SER A 125 -2.51 -7.39 -0.29
C SER A 125 -1.73 -8.68 -0.47
N LEU A 126 -0.90 -8.77 -1.51
CA LEU A 126 -0.07 -9.94 -1.82
C LEU A 126 0.97 -10.20 -0.72
N LEU A 127 1.69 -9.17 -0.27
CA LEU A 127 2.69 -9.30 0.81
C LEU A 127 2.04 -9.79 2.11
N HIS A 128 0.92 -9.18 2.50
CA HIS A 128 0.23 -9.56 3.73
C HIS A 128 -0.46 -10.92 3.64
N ALA A 129 -1.06 -11.26 2.48
CA ALA A 129 -1.63 -12.58 2.23
C ALA A 129 -0.54 -13.66 2.26
N SER A 130 0.61 -13.40 1.64
CA SER A 130 1.77 -14.32 1.62
C SER A 130 2.30 -14.58 3.02
N THR A 131 2.43 -13.53 3.83
CA THR A 131 2.90 -13.64 5.23
C THR A 131 1.98 -14.52 6.07
N TYR A 132 0.66 -14.33 5.97
CA TYR A 132 -0.30 -15.16 6.71
C TYR A 132 -0.39 -16.58 6.16
N THR A 133 -0.27 -16.76 4.83
CA THR A 133 -0.21 -18.08 4.20
C THR A 133 0.98 -18.90 4.71
N LYS A 134 2.13 -18.25 4.96
CA LYS A 134 3.29 -18.90 5.59
C LYS A 134 2.97 -19.38 7.01
N LYS A 135 2.28 -18.57 7.83
CA LYS A 135 1.82 -19.00 9.17
C LYS A 135 0.88 -20.21 9.12
N ILE A 136 -0.07 -20.23 8.19
CA ILE A 136 -0.97 -21.38 7.98
C ILE A 136 -0.15 -22.62 7.61
N LEU A 137 0.84 -22.48 6.72
CA LEU A 137 1.64 -23.59 6.25
C LEU A 137 2.57 -24.13 7.35
N ASP A 138 3.08 -23.26 8.21
CA ASP A 138 3.83 -23.62 9.42
C ASP A 138 2.95 -24.40 10.41
N ALA A 139 1.68 -24.01 10.56
CA ALA A 139 0.71 -24.75 11.37
C ALA A 139 0.29 -26.11 10.78
N LYS A 140 0.43 -26.33 9.46
CA LYS A 140 0.22 -27.65 8.82
C LYS A 140 1.40 -28.61 9.01
N GLY A 141 2.61 -28.07 9.19
CA GLY A 141 3.83 -28.85 9.32
C GLY A 141 4.97 -28.32 8.44
N ALA A 142 6.20 -28.49 8.91
CA ALA A 142 7.40 -27.89 8.34
C ALA A 142 7.68 -28.25 6.87
N ASN A 143 7.25 -29.44 6.41
CA ASN A 143 7.51 -29.93 5.04
C ASN A 143 6.33 -29.79 4.07
N SER A 144 5.29 -29.02 4.45
CA SER A 144 4.10 -28.85 3.63
C SER A 144 4.38 -27.91 2.44
N MET A 145 4.13 -28.37 1.21
CA MET A 145 4.23 -27.62 -0.06
C MET A 145 5.53 -26.81 -0.25
N PRO A 146 6.67 -27.47 -0.50
CA PRO A 146 7.99 -26.82 -0.61
C PRO A 146 8.06 -25.77 -1.72
N PHE A 147 7.37 -25.99 -2.85
CA PHE A 147 7.27 -25.02 -3.93
C PHE A 147 6.63 -23.70 -3.49
N VAL A 148 5.48 -23.78 -2.82
CA VAL A 148 4.76 -22.60 -2.31
C VAL A 148 5.59 -21.89 -1.25
N ARG A 149 6.25 -22.63 -0.35
CA ARG A 149 7.19 -22.05 0.63
C ARG A 149 8.32 -21.29 -0.05
N GLY A 150 8.91 -21.86 -1.10
CA GLY A 150 9.96 -21.21 -1.90
C GLY A 150 9.51 -19.87 -2.48
N LEU A 151 8.32 -19.82 -3.08
CA LEU A 151 7.75 -18.58 -3.62
C LEU A 151 7.48 -17.54 -2.52
N LEU A 152 6.88 -17.96 -1.40
CA LEU A 152 6.61 -17.08 -0.25
C LEU A 152 7.90 -16.54 0.38
N ASN A 153 8.97 -17.33 0.41
CA ASN A 153 10.27 -16.89 0.90
C ASN A 153 10.89 -15.84 -0.03
N ARG A 154 10.90 -16.08 -1.35
CA ARG A 154 11.39 -15.09 -2.32
C ARG A 154 10.62 -13.77 -2.28
N LEU A 155 9.30 -13.83 -2.08
CA LEU A 155 8.47 -12.63 -1.91
C LEU A 155 8.85 -11.85 -0.64
N ASN A 156 9.09 -12.56 0.47
CA ASN A 156 9.51 -11.94 1.73
C ASN A 156 10.95 -11.40 1.68
N GLU A 157 11.87 -12.08 0.99
CA GLU A 157 13.24 -11.61 0.74
C GLU A 157 13.22 -10.30 -0.06
N ASN A 158 12.34 -10.20 -1.05
CA ASN A 158 12.18 -8.99 -1.87
C ASN A 158 11.21 -7.96 -1.28
N GLN A 159 10.75 -8.12 -0.04
CA GLN A 159 9.75 -7.26 0.57
C GLN A 159 10.15 -5.77 0.54
N GLN A 160 11.41 -5.45 0.82
CA GLN A 160 11.89 -4.06 0.81
C GLN A 160 11.79 -3.44 -0.59
N ASN A 161 12.20 -4.19 -1.62
CA ASN A 161 12.11 -3.75 -3.02
C ASN A 161 10.66 -3.54 -3.45
N ILE A 162 9.75 -4.43 -3.04
CA ILE A 162 8.32 -4.30 -3.30
C ILE A 162 7.76 -3.05 -2.60
N LEU A 163 8.10 -2.80 -1.33
CA LEU A 163 7.64 -1.62 -0.61
C LEU A 163 8.18 -0.31 -1.20
N LYS A 164 9.44 -0.30 -1.66
CA LYS A 164 9.99 0.82 -2.44
C LYS A 164 9.22 1.01 -3.75
N PHE A 165 8.93 -0.06 -4.48
CA PHE A 165 8.14 0.05 -5.72
C PHE A 165 6.74 0.63 -5.46
N ILE A 166 6.08 0.22 -4.39
CA ILE A 166 4.78 0.77 -4.00
C ILE A 166 4.89 2.27 -3.70
N ALA A 167 5.85 2.66 -2.85
CA ALA A 167 6.03 4.07 -2.50
C ALA A 167 6.41 4.92 -3.73
N CYS A 168 7.21 4.38 -4.65
CA CYS A 168 7.51 5.01 -5.94
C CYS A 168 6.23 5.24 -6.77
N ASN A 169 5.40 4.21 -6.89
CA ASN A 169 4.11 4.30 -7.57
C ASN A 169 3.19 5.34 -6.91
N GLU A 170 3.09 5.37 -5.58
CA GLU A 170 2.32 6.37 -4.83
C GLU A 170 2.78 7.81 -5.14
N ILE A 171 4.09 8.04 -5.24
CA ILE A 171 4.67 9.36 -5.57
C ILE A 171 4.31 9.75 -7.01
N PHE A 172 4.50 8.85 -7.98
CA PHE A 172 4.21 9.13 -9.39
C PHE A 172 2.72 9.23 -9.71
N LEU A 173 1.86 8.69 -8.85
CA LEU A 173 0.41 8.84 -9.01
C LEU A 173 -0.05 10.29 -8.77
N MET A 174 0.70 11.09 -8.00
CA MET A 174 0.37 12.51 -7.77
C MET A 174 0.31 13.33 -9.08
N PRO A 175 1.37 13.41 -9.90
CA PRO A 175 1.29 14.10 -11.18
C PRO A 175 0.26 13.44 -12.12
N ALA A 176 0.08 12.13 -12.08
CA ALA A 176 -0.96 11.45 -12.86
C ALA A 176 -2.37 11.95 -12.52
N THR A 177 -2.69 12.16 -11.23
CA THR A 177 -3.99 12.72 -10.81
C THR A 177 -4.23 14.13 -11.33
N VAL A 178 -3.17 14.94 -11.48
CA VAL A 178 -3.25 16.28 -12.07
C VAL A 178 -3.52 16.18 -13.57
N PHE A 179 -2.82 15.30 -14.29
CA PHE A 179 -3.08 15.09 -15.72
C PHE A 179 -4.48 14.54 -16.00
N MET A 180 -4.99 13.66 -15.14
CA MET A 180 -6.38 13.18 -15.24
C MET A 180 -7.40 14.31 -15.06
N LEU A 181 -7.16 15.21 -14.11
CA LEU A 181 -8.01 16.40 -13.94
C LEU A 181 -7.98 17.28 -15.20
N LEU A 182 -6.78 17.57 -15.73
CA LEU A 182 -6.63 18.38 -16.94
C LEU A 182 -7.25 17.73 -18.19
N SER A 183 -7.29 16.40 -18.24
CA SER A 183 -7.91 15.62 -19.32
C SER A 183 -9.42 15.41 -19.14
N GLY A 184 -10.02 15.95 -18.08
CA GLY A 184 -11.45 15.80 -17.76
C GLY A 184 -11.86 14.41 -17.25
N GLN A 185 -10.90 13.52 -16.95
CA GLN A 185 -11.13 12.16 -16.45
C GLN A 185 -11.10 12.04 -14.92
N GLY A 186 -10.70 13.11 -14.22
CA GLY A 186 -10.63 13.17 -12.76
C GLY A 186 -11.57 14.22 -12.17
N SER A 187 -12.01 14.00 -10.92
CA SER A 187 -12.72 15.03 -10.15
C SER A 187 -11.77 16.17 -9.77
N LEU A 188 -12.30 17.39 -9.67
CA LEU A 188 -11.54 18.58 -9.24
C LEU A 188 -10.86 18.37 -7.89
N LEU A 189 -11.52 17.67 -6.96
CA LEU A 189 -11.00 17.43 -5.62
C LEU A 189 -9.98 16.29 -5.55
N GLN A 190 -9.91 15.43 -6.56
CA GLN A 190 -9.06 14.24 -6.55
C GLN A 190 -7.57 14.53 -6.28
N PRO A 191 -6.90 15.46 -6.99
CA PRO A 191 -5.48 15.76 -6.72
C PRO A 191 -5.27 16.39 -5.33
N PHE A 192 -6.21 17.16 -4.81
CA PHE A 192 -6.09 17.77 -3.48
C PHE A 192 -6.20 16.73 -2.36
N ILE A 193 -7.17 15.82 -2.48
CA ILE A 193 -7.34 14.73 -1.50
C ILE A 193 -6.15 13.77 -1.60
N TYR A 194 -5.69 13.46 -2.82
CA TYR A 194 -4.52 12.61 -3.03
C TYR A 194 -3.24 13.24 -2.47
N TYR A 195 -3.05 14.55 -2.62
CA TYR A 195 -1.95 15.27 -1.99
C TYR A 195 -1.97 15.11 -0.46
N ARG A 196 -3.15 15.17 0.18
CA ARG A 196 -3.25 14.93 1.62
C ARG A 196 -2.96 13.49 2.01
N PHE A 197 -3.43 12.51 1.23
CA PHE A 197 -3.00 11.12 1.41
C PHE A 197 -1.46 11.00 1.36
N LEU A 198 -0.81 11.57 0.35
CA LEU A 198 0.64 11.49 0.18
C LEU A 198 1.39 12.19 1.32
N THR A 199 0.88 13.33 1.80
CA THR A 199 1.42 14.05 2.97
C THR A 199 1.36 13.18 4.22
N LEU A 200 0.22 12.55 4.50
CA LEU A 200 0.06 11.65 5.64
C LEU A 200 1.00 10.45 5.54
N ARG A 201 1.14 9.90 4.33
CA ARG A 201 1.99 8.75 4.04
C ARG A 201 3.49 9.08 4.16
N TYR A 202 3.89 10.30 3.84
CA TYR A 202 5.23 10.82 4.09
C TYR A 202 5.54 11.01 5.59
N SER A 203 4.54 11.48 6.36
CA SER A 203 4.65 11.71 7.81
C SER A 203 4.50 10.46 8.67
N SER A 204 4.03 9.35 8.09
CA SER A 204 3.84 8.09 8.82
C SER A 204 5.17 7.56 9.39
N ARG A 205 5.13 7.20 10.67
CA ARG A 205 6.28 6.66 11.40
C ARG A 205 6.54 5.18 11.10
N ARG A 206 5.52 4.42 10.72
CA ARG A 206 5.62 2.95 10.55
C ARG A 206 6.21 2.51 9.23
N ASN A 207 6.00 3.29 8.16
CA ASN A 207 6.55 3.00 6.85
C ASN A 207 7.40 4.21 6.37
N PRO A 208 8.74 4.12 6.47
CA PRO A 208 9.64 5.21 6.09
C PRO A 208 9.92 5.26 4.59
N TYR A 209 9.51 4.26 3.80
CA TYR A 209 9.94 4.10 2.40
C TYR A 209 9.52 5.25 1.50
N CYS A 210 8.37 5.88 1.75
CA CYS A 210 7.94 7.08 1.03
C CYS A 210 8.92 8.25 1.25
N ARG A 211 9.29 8.52 2.51
CA ARG A 211 10.29 9.55 2.84
C ARG A 211 11.67 9.21 2.28
N THR A 212 12.11 7.96 2.42
CA THR A 212 13.38 7.49 1.85
C THR A 212 13.45 7.72 0.35
N LEU A 213 12.38 7.39 -0.39
CA LEU A 213 12.35 7.57 -1.84
C LEU A 213 12.30 9.03 -2.26
N PHE A 214 11.57 9.90 -1.56
CA PHE A 214 11.66 11.33 -1.85
C PHE A 214 13.10 11.86 -1.71
N THR A 215 13.83 11.41 -0.69
CA THR A 215 15.25 11.73 -0.52
C THR A 215 16.12 11.12 -1.62
N GLU A 216 15.95 9.83 -1.94
CA GLU A 216 16.70 9.14 -3.01
C GLU A 216 16.47 9.83 -4.37
N LEU A 217 15.21 10.14 -4.71
CA LEU A 217 14.85 10.85 -5.95
C LEU A 217 15.47 12.23 -6.01
N ARG A 218 15.47 12.97 -4.90
CA ARG A 218 16.13 14.28 -4.81
C ARG A 218 17.64 14.16 -5.08
N ILE A 219 18.33 13.22 -4.42
CA ILE A 219 19.77 13.00 -4.62
C ILE A 219 20.08 12.61 -6.07
N ILE A 220 19.26 11.76 -6.69
CA ILE A 220 19.42 11.36 -8.09
C ILE A 220 19.27 12.58 -9.02
N LEU A 221 18.24 13.40 -8.80
CA LEU A 221 18.05 14.62 -9.59
C LEU A 221 19.21 15.61 -9.42
N GLU A 222 19.66 15.84 -8.18
CA GLU A 222 20.83 16.69 -7.90
C GLU A 222 22.09 16.16 -8.62
N HIS A 223 22.32 14.84 -8.59
CA HIS A 223 23.45 14.22 -9.28
C HIS A 223 23.36 14.35 -10.81
N ILE A 224 22.16 14.23 -11.40
CA ILE A 224 21.95 14.45 -12.84
C ILE A 224 22.28 15.90 -13.22
N VAL A 225 21.85 16.86 -12.39
CA VAL A 225 22.08 18.30 -12.61
C VAL A 225 23.56 18.67 -12.51
N MET A 226 24.31 18.02 -11.62
CA MET A 226 25.75 18.23 -11.43
C MET A 226 26.61 17.75 -12.60
N LYS A 227 26.10 16.89 -13.49
CA LYS A 227 26.87 16.42 -14.65
C LYS A 227 27.08 17.56 -15.66
N PRO A 228 28.31 17.75 -16.17
CA PRO A 228 28.61 18.82 -17.12
C PRO A 228 27.90 18.65 -18.47
N ALA A 229 27.49 17.43 -18.82
CA ALA A 229 26.74 17.12 -20.04
C ALA A 229 25.22 17.39 -19.94
N CYS A 230 24.73 17.88 -18.80
CA CYS A 230 23.30 18.12 -18.60
C CYS A 230 22.86 19.43 -19.30
N PRO A 231 21.88 19.40 -20.22
CA PRO A 231 21.38 20.62 -20.86
C PRO A 231 20.82 21.62 -19.83
N GLU A 232 21.06 22.90 -20.06
CA GLU A 232 20.67 23.98 -19.13
C GLU A 232 19.15 23.99 -18.85
N PHE A 233 18.34 23.66 -19.85
CA PHE A 233 16.89 23.49 -19.67
C PHE A 233 16.52 22.41 -18.64
N VAL A 234 17.15 21.23 -18.73
CA VAL A 234 16.92 20.10 -17.80
C VAL A 234 17.37 20.49 -16.40
N ARG A 235 18.53 21.14 -16.28
CA ARG A 235 19.05 21.67 -15.02
C ARG A 235 18.04 22.61 -14.34
N ARG A 236 17.52 23.60 -15.07
CA ARG A 236 16.52 24.55 -14.53
C ARG A 236 15.23 23.86 -14.12
N LEU A 237 14.73 22.94 -14.95
CA LEU A 237 13.52 22.19 -14.67
C LEU A 237 13.67 21.36 -13.39
N CYS A 238 14.73 20.57 -13.27
CA CYS A 238 14.99 19.73 -12.09
C CYS A 238 15.12 20.56 -10.81
N MET A 239 15.89 21.66 -10.84
CA MET A 239 16.04 22.54 -9.67
C MET A 239 14.71 23.18 -9.26
N SER A 240 13.91 23.62 -10.23
CA SER A 240 12.56 24.17 -9.98
C SER A 240 11.63 23.12 -9.36
N SER A 241 11.65 21.88 -9.90
CA SER A 241 10.87 20.76 -9.34
C SER A 241 11.29 20.41 -7.92
N ILE A 242 12.59 20.34 -7.63
CA ILE A 242 13.12 20.10 -6.28
C ILE A 242 12.62 21.20 -5.33
N ALA A 243 12.74 22.47 -5.72
CA ALA A 243 12.28 23.60 -4.90
C ALA A 243 10.76 23.60 -4.69
N PHE A 244 9.98 23.20 -5.70
CA PHE A 244 8.53 23.08 -5.58
C PHE A 244 8.13 21.95 -4.62
N VAL A 245 8.65 20.74 -4.83
CA VAL A 245 8.35 19.58 -3.97
C VAL A 245 8.84 19.80 -2.54
N SER A 246 10.02 20.40 -2.37
CA SER A 246 10.56 20.71 -1.03
C SER A 246 9.72 21.73 -0.26
N ARG A 247 9.02 22.64 -0.95
CA ARG A 247 8.07 23.57 -0.33
C ARG A 247 6.76 22.91 0.09
N LEU A 248 6.38 21.82 -0.59
CA LEU A 248 5.19 21.03 -0.28
C LEU A 248 5.44 19.97 0.80
N ALA A 249 6.70 19.60 1.04
CA ALA A 249 7.06 18.65 2.06
C ALA A 249 6.66 19.17 3.45
N PRO A 250 5.93 18.37 4.27
CA PRO A 250 5.62 18.78 5.63
C PRO A 250 6.90 18.86 6.46
N THR A 251 6.94 19.80 7.41
CA THR A 251 8.02 19.86 8.41
C THR A 251 7.89 18.66 9.34
N VAL A 252 8.64 17.59 9.05
CA VAL A 252 8.69 16.42 9.93
C VAL A 252 9.65 16.77 11.06
N ALA A 253 9.10 17.03 12.24
CA ALA A 253 9.84 17.14 13.49
C ALA A 253 10.27 15.74 13.98
#